data_AF-A0A957MDR4-F1
#
_entry.id   AF-A0A957MDR4-F1
#
_cell.length_a   1.000
_cell.length_b   1.000
_cell.length_c   1.000
_cell.angle_alpha   90.00
_cell.angle_beta   90.00
_cell.angle_gamma   90.00
#
_symmetry.space_group_name_H-M   'P 1'
#
loop_
_entity.id
_entity.type
_entity.pdbx_description
1 polymer ?
#
loop_
_entity_poly.entity_id
_entity_poly.type
_entity_poly.pdbx_seq_one_letter_code
_entity_poly.pdbx_strand_id
1 'polypeptide(L)'
;VTFQARIWENLQEEKAYGEELDAAGGSESESQKTAEIRDLVMRVLHTIPQPWPADVTDQVFLAIEGRPAWLAEYRALEREFDRTTLNSFVGFHVKDVTGMENSGREAVAKSTLIKNYSILVASAG
;
A
#
# COMPACT_ATOMS: atom_id res chain seq x y z
N VAL A 1 9.26 -16.46 -11.42
CA VAL A 1 7.84 -16.13 -11.18
C VAL A 1 7.80 -14.83 -10.40
N THR A 2 7.54 -13.71 -11.07
CA THR A 2 7.58 -12.37 -10.47
C THR A 2 6.47 -12.26 -9.43
N PHE A 3 6.78 -11.75 -8.25
CA PHE A 3 5.88 -11.69 -7.08
C PHE A 3 4.58 -10.90 -7.36
N GLN A 4 4.57 -10.07 -8.42
CA GLN A 4 3.35 -9.48 -8.95
C GLN A 4 2.29 -10.52 -9.33
N ALA A 5 2.67 -11.68 -9.89
CA ALA A 5 1.73 -12.74 -10.25
C ALA A 5 1.03 -13.38 -9.03
N ARG A 6 1.72 -13.45 -7.87
CA ARG A 6 1.20 -14.14 -6.67
C ARG A 6 0.19 -13.31 -5.88
N ILE A 7 0.31 -11.99 -5.92
CA ILE A 7 -0.68 -11.11 -5.29
C ILE A 7 -1.96 -11.07 -6.15
N TRP A 8 -1.85 -11.19 -7.48
CA TRP A 8 -3.01 -11.35 -8.38
C TRP A 8 -3.74 -12.70 -8.20
N GLU A 9 -3.01 -13.79 -7.97
CA GLU A 9 -3.60 -15.13 -7.81
C GLU A 9 -4.49 -15.22 -6.56
N ASN A 10 -4.09 -14.60 -5.44
CA ASN A 10 -4.88 -14.61 -4.20
C ASN A 10 -6.08 -13.64 -4.20
N LEU A 11 -6.11 -12.65 -5.10
CA LEU A 11 -7.25 -11.71 -5.22
C LEU A 11 -8.35 -12.22 -6.17
N GLN A 12 -8.07 -13.25 -6.98
CA GLN A 12 -9.04 -13.84 -7.92
C GLN A 12 -10.01 -14.85 -7.27
N GLU A 13 -9.74 -15.35 -6.06
CA GLU A 13 -10.52 -16.45 -5.48
C GLU A 13 -11.85 -16.03 -4.80
N GLU A 14 -12.12 -14.73 -4.62
CA GLU A 14 -13.38 -14.21 -4.05
C GLU A 14 -14.33 -13.53 -5.06
N LYS A 15 -14.20 -13.80 -6.36
CA LYS A 15 -15.21 -13.41 -7.37
C LYS A 15 -15.73 -14.58 -8.18
N ALA A 16 -16.24 -15.60 -7.50
CA ALA A 16 -17.25 -16.49 -8.08
C ALA A 16 -18.63 -15.80 -8.09
N TYR A 17 -18.75 -14.67 -8.79
CA TYR A 17 -20.04 -14.03 -9.07
C TYR A 17 -20.00 -13.35 -10.46
N GLY A 18 -20.59 -14.05 -11.42
CA GLY A 18 -21.42 -13.45 -12.46
C GLY A 18 -20.75 -12.72 -13.63
N GLU A 19 -20.82 -13.40 -14.78
CA GLU A 19 -21.16 -12.85 -16.11
C GLU A 19 -20.00 -12.48 -17.06
N GLU A 20 -20.00 -13.19 -18.20
CA GLU A 20 -19.18 -12.98 -19.40
C GLU A 20 -19.33 -11.55 -19.94
N LEU A 21 -18.23 -10.80 -20.03
CA LEU A 21 -18.07 -9.72 -21.01
C LEU A 21 -16.63 -9.67 -21.54
N ASP A 22 -16.53 -10.09 -22.80
CA ASP A 22 -15.62 -9.73 -23.89
C ASP A 22 -14.21 -9.17 -23.63
N ALA A 23 -13.29 -9.79 -24.36
CA ALA A 23 -11.87 -9.56 -24.59
C ALA A 23 -11.32 -8.10 -24.57
N ALA A 24 -10.07 -8.02 -24.08
CA ALA A 24 -9.02 -7.03 -24.34
C ALA A 24 -9.11 -5.67 -23.62
N GLY A 25 -8.52 -5.58 -22.42
CA GLY A 25 -8.28 -4.29 -21.74
C GLY A 25 -7.58 -4.30 -20.38
N GLY A 26 -7.36 -5.46 -19.75
CA GLY A 26 -6.70 -5.56 -18.45
C GLY A 26 -5.21 -5.87 -18.56
N SER A 27 -4.34 -4.86 -18.57
CA SER A 27 -2.89 -5.06 -18.31
C SER A 27 -2.15 -3.75 -18.04
N GLU A 28 -2.53 -2.65 -18.70
CA GLU A 28 -1.81 -1.37 -18.58
C GLU A 28 -2.37 -0.49 -17.47
N SER A 29 -3.70 -0.48 -17.30
CA SER A 29 -4.39 0.38 -16.33
C SER A 29 -4.04 0.03 -14.88
N GLU A 30 -4.00 -1.25 -14.51
CA GLU A 30 -3.68 -1.68 -13.14
C GLU A 30 -2.20 -1.47 -12.78
N SER A 31 -1.30 -1.66 -13.74
CA SER A 31 0.13 -1.41 -13.60
C SER A 31 0.42 0.09 -13.37
N GLN A 32 -0.31 0.97 -14.06
CA GLN A 32 -0.16 2.41 -13.88
C GLN A 32 -0.65 2.86 -12.50
N LYS A 33 -1.79 2.33 -12.05
CA LYS A 33 -2.39 2.71 -10.78
C LYS A 33 -1.58 2.22 -9.56
N THR A 34 -0.96 1.05 -9.65
CA THR A 34 -0.01 0.61 -8.60
C THR A 34 1.23 1.50 -8.55
N ALA A 35 1.65 2.08 -9.68
CA ALA A 35 2.70 3.10 -9.69
C ALA A 35 2.26 4.40 -8.99
N GLU A 36 1.01 4.83 -9.13
CA GLU A 36 0.48 6.00 -8.42
C GLU A 36 0.51 5.81 -6.89
N ILE A 37 0.19 4.61 -6.40
CA ILE A 37 0.30 4.27 -4.97
C ILE A 37 1.76 4.40 -4.52
N ARG A 38 2.70 3.84 -5.30
CA ARG A 38 4.13 3.93 -5.01
C ARG A 38 4.63 5.38 -4.99
N ASP A 39 4.20 6.21 -5.94
CA ASP A 39 4.59 7.62 -6.03
C ASP A 39 4.04 8.46 -4.86
N LEU A 40 2.82 8.16 -4.40
CA LEU A 40 2.28 8.72 -3.16
C LEU A 40 3.15 8.33 -1.96
N VAL A 41 3.45 7.04 -1.80
CA VAL A 41 4.28 6.53 -0.70
C VAL A 41 5.67 7.15 -0.68
N MET A 42 6.34 7.24 -1.83
CA MET A 42 7.67 7.88 -1.92
C MET A 42 7.60 9.36 -1.52
N ARG A 43 6.63 10.12 -2.04
CA ARG A 43 6.47 11.54 -1.67
C ARG A 43 6.25 11.72 -0.16
N VAL A 44 5.48 10.84 0.46
CA VAL A 44 5.24 10.88 1.90
C VAL A 44 6.51 10.53 2.68
N LEU A 45 7.20 9.44 2.30
CA LEU A 45 8.45 9.00 2.94
C LEU A 45 9.55 10.07 2.88
N HIS A 46 9.63 10.86 1.80
CA HIS A 46 10.55 11.98 1.68
C HIS A 46 10.35 13.07 2.75
N THR A 47 9.18 13.10 3.40
CA THR A 47 8.89 14.05 4.48
C THR A 47 9.16 13.51 5.88
N ILE A 48 9.51 12.22 5.98
CA ILE A 48 9.82 11.56 7.25
C ILE A 48 11.36 11.53 7.39
N PRO A 49 11.93 12.07 8.48
CA PRO A 49 13.37 12.11 8.68
C PRO A 49 13.95 10.71 8.85
N GLN A 50 15.16 10.50 8.33
CA GLN A 50 15.94 9.28 8.52
C GLN A 50 16.83 9.39 9.78
N PRO A 51 17.16 8.27 10.46
CA PRO A 51 16.75 6.90 10.14
C PRO A 51 15.25 6.67 10.35
N TRP A 52 14.62 5.89 9.47
CA TRP A 52 13.19 5.64 9.55
C TRP A 52 12.84 4.89 10.85
N PRO A 53 11.77 5.32 11.54
CA PRO A 53 11.36 4.69 12.78
C PRO A 53 10.61 3.38 12.52
N ALA A 54 10.50 2.55 13.56
CA ALA A 54 9.84 1.24 13.44
C ALA A 54 8.33 1.35 13.13
N ASP A 55 7.72 2.50 13.40
CA ASP A 55 6.34 2.86 13.10
C ASP A 55 6.17 3.63 11.79
N VAL A 56 7.17 3.58 10.89
CA VAL A 56 7.16 4.33 9.61
C VAL A 56 5.89 4.09 8.79
N THR A 57 5.31 2.88 8.81
CA THR A 57 4.03 2.59 8.15
C THR A 57 2.89 3.46 8.69
N ASP A 58 2.74 3.54 10.01
CA ASP A 58 1.72 4.40 10.64
C ASP A 58 2.00 5.89 10.38
N GLN A 59 3.28 6.29 10.39
CA GLN A 59 3.65 7.67 10.05
C GLN A 59 3.30 8.05 8.61
N VAL A 60 3.42 7.11 7.67
CA VAL A 60 2.98 7.33 6.29
C VAL A 60 1.47 7.57 6.23
N PHE A 61 0.67 6.73 6.88
CA PHE A 61 -0.79 6.93 6.92
C PHE A 61 -1.20 8.20 7.65
N LEU A 62 -0.56 8.54 8.77
CA LEU A 62 -0.79 9.79 9.49
C LEU A 62 -0.45 11.01 8.64
N ALA A 63 0.65 10.95 7.88
CA ALA A 63 1.06 12.03 7.03
C ALA A 63 0.09 12.22 5.85
N ILE A 64 -0.41 11.13 5.26
CA ILE A 64 -1.48 11.14 4.25
C ILE A 64 -2.74 11.79 4.83
N GLU A 65 -3.17 11.36 6.02
CA GLU A 65 -4.36 11.86 6.70
C GLU A 65 -4.25 13.34 7.09
N GLY A 66 -3.07 13.79 7.52
CA GLY A 66 -2.83 15.17 7.94
C GLY A 66 -2.69 16.18 6.80
N ARG A 67 -2.56 15.73 5.53
CA ARG A 67 -2.42 16.61 4.37
C ARG A 67 -3.61 16.47 3.41
N PRO A 68 -4.48 17.49 3.27
CA PRO A 68 -5.70 17.37 2.48
C PRO A 68 -5.50 16.91 1.04
N ALA A 69 -4.40 17.34 0.40
CA ALA A 69 -4.07 16.92 -0.97
C ALA A 69 -3.80 15.40 -1.04
N TRP A 70 -2.98 14.87 -0.15
CA TRP A 70 -2.65 13.45 -0.11
C TRP A 70 -3.84 12.60 0.32
N LEU A 71 -4.64 13.09 1.27
CA LEU A 71 -5.88 12.42 1.63
C LEU A 71 -6.85 12.34 0.44
N ALA A 72 -6.98 13.41 -0.35
CA ALA A 72 -7.82 13.39 -1.54
C ALA A 72 -7.33 12.38 -2.59
N GLU A 73 -6.02 12.33 -2.84
CA GLU A 73 -5.40 11.34 -3.72
C GLU A 73 -5.63 9.90 -3.22
N TYR A 74 -5.40 9.66 -1.92
CA TYR A 74 -5.67 8.38 -1.28
C TYR A 74 -7.14 7.95 -1.42
N ARG A 75 -8.09 8.87 -1.21
CA ARG A 75 -9.54 8.59 -1.36
C ARG A 75 -9.92 8.35 -2.82
N ALA A 76 -9.21 8.92 -3.78
CA ALA A 76 -9.41 8.60 -5.20
C ALA A 76 -8.99 7.16 -5.48
N LEU A 77 -7.78 6.77 -5.04
CA LEU A 77 -7.26 5.41 -5.16
C LEU A 77 -8.12 4.37 -4.41
N GLU A 78 -8.69 4.73 -3.26
CA GLU A 78 -9.57 3.86 -2.47
C GLU A 78 -10.85 3.47 -3.22
N ARG A 79 -11.37 4.37 -4.08
CA ARG A 79 -12.54 4.05 -4.92
C ARG A 79 -12.23 3.03 -6.00
N GLU A 80 -10.96 2.91 -6.39
CA GLU A 80 -10.54 2.02 -7.47
C GLU A 80 -10.11 0.65 -6.97
N PHE A 81 -9.34 0.60 -5.88
CA PHE A 81 -8.77 -0.65 -5.38
C PHE A 81 -9.49 -1.25 -4.19
N ASP A 82 -10.48 -0.58 -3.61
CA ASP A 82 -10.94 -0.84 -2.23
C ASP A 82 -9.87 -0.55 -1.16
N ARG A 83 -10.34 -0.30 0.05
CA ARG A 83 -9.50 0.15 1.17
C ARG A 83 -8.49 -0.90 1.62
N THR A 84 -8.87 -2.17 1.61
CA THR A 84 -8.04 -3.27 2.13
C THR A 84 -6.85 -3.51 1.20
N THR A 85 -7.12 -3.56 -0.10
CA THR A 85 -6.12 -3.73 -1.14
C THR A 85 -5.17 -2.53 -1.18
N LEU A 86 -5.70 -1.31 -1.16
CA LEU A 86 -4.88 -0.09 -1.13
C LEU A 86 -3.95 -0.06 0.09
N ASN A 87 -4.47 -0.36 1.28
CA ASN A 87 -3.68 -0.41 2.50
C ASN A 87 -2.53 -1.43 2.41
N SER A 88 -2.82 -2.60 1.82
CA SER A 88 -1.83 -3.65 1.60
C SER A 88 -0.72 -3.20 0.65
N PHE A 89 -1.08 -2.53 -0.45
CA PHE A 89 -0.10 -1.96 -1.39
C PHE A 89 0.74 -0.86 -0.76
N VAL A 90 0.14 0.03 0.04
CA VAL A 90 0.89 1.06 0.78
C VAL A 90 1.91 0.41 1.71
N GLY A 91 1.50 -0.57 2.53
CA GLY A 91 2.41 -1.28 3.43
C GLY A 91 3.55 -2.00 2.69
N PHE A 92 3.23 -2.63 1.55
CA PHE A 92 4.23 -3.24 0.67
C PHE A 92 5.24 -2.23 0.15
N HIS A 93 4.79 -1.10 -0.42
CA HIS A 93 5.68 -0.07 -0.96
C HIS A 93 6.49 0.63 0.14
N VAL A 94 5.94 0.82 1.35
CA VAL A 94 6.72 1.33 2.48
C VAL A 94 7.89 0.39 2.78
N LYS A 95 7.63 -0.92 2.87
CA LYS A 95 8.69 -1.91 3.10
C LYS A 95 9.73 -1.92 1.97
N ASP A 96 9.27 -1.96 0.73
CA ASP A 96 10.11 -2.00 -0.48
C ASP A 96 11.02 -0.77 -0.58
N VAL A 97 10.47 0.44 -0.39
CA VAL A 97 11.22 1.70 -0.49
C VAL A 97 12.18 1.89 0.68
N THR A 98 11.78 1.49 1.89
CA THR A 98 12.63 1.65 3.08
C THR A 98 13.71 0.58 3.22
N GLY A 99 13.56 -0.56 2.52
CA GLY A 99 14.44 -1.72 2.69
C GLY A 99 14.37 -2.35 4.09
N MET A 100 13.37 -1.97 4.89
CA MET A 100 13.18 -2.51 6.24
C MET A 100 12.46 -3.85 6.19
N GLU A 101 12.59 -4.63 7.26
CA GLU A 101 11.98 -5.96 7.37
C GLU A 101 10.86 -5.96 8.40
N ASN A 102 9.89 -6.87 8.20
CA ASN A 102 8.82 -7.06 9.16
C ASN A 102 9.40 -7.73 10.41
N SER A 103 9.19 -7.13 11.58
CA SER A 103 9.63 -7.69 12.87
C SER A 103 8.83 -8.92 13.33
N GLY A 104 7.77 -9.30 12.59
CA GLY A 104 6.79 -10.31 12.97
C GLY A 104 5.77 -9.82 14.01
N ARG A 105 5.81 -8.53 14.35
CA ARG A 105 4.91 -7.90 15.32
C ARG A 105 4.02 -6.86 14.65
N GLU A 106 2.81 -6.74 15.17
CA GLU A 106 1.86 -5.72 14.76
C GLU A 106 1.61 -4.73 15.90
N ALA A 107 1.30 -3.49 15.55
CA ALA A 107 0.89 -2.45 16.46
C ALA A 107 -0.45 -1.84 16.01
N VAL A 108 -1.17 -1.27 16.97
CA VAL A 108 -2.40 -0.50 16.69
C VAL A 108 -2.01 0.83 16.04
N ALA A 109 -2.68 1.15 14.94
CA ALA A 109 -2.43 2.38 14.21
C ALA A 109 -2.97 3.60 14.96
N LYS A 110 -2.29 4.74 14.84
CA LYS A 110 -2.81 6.04 15.26
C LYS A 110 -3.61 6.70 14.13
N SER A 111 -3.29 6.39 12.88
CA SER A 111 -4.08 6.86 11.75
C SER A 111 -5.47 6.24 11.74
N THR A 112 -6.48 7.00 11.33
CA THR A 112 -7.84 6.45 11.14
C THR A 112 -7.98 5.68 9.82
N LEU A 113 -6.96 5.70 8.96
CA LEU A 113 -6.94 5.04 7.65
C LEU A 113 -6.73 3.51 7.74
N ILE A 114 -6.07 3.05 8.79
CA ILE A 114 -5.78 1.64 9.07
C ILE A 114 -6.11 1.30 10.52
N LYS A 115 -6.28 0.01 10.83
CA LYS A 115 -6.51 -0.45 12.22
C LYS A 115 -5.21 -0.85 12.91
N ASN A 116 -4.36 -1.55 12.18
CA ASN A 116 -3.08 -2.07 12.63
C ASN A 116 -2.05 -1.93 11.51
N TYR A 117 -0.78 -2.05 11.88
CA TYR A 117 0.33 -2.10 10.95
C TYR A 117 1.42 -3.03 11.48
N SER A 118 2.20 -3.60 10.56
CA SER A 118 3.40 -4.35 10.89
C SER A 118 4.53 -3.41 11.31
N ILE A 119 5.14 -3.69 12.46
CA ILE A 119 6.32 -2.97 12.93
C ILE A 119 7.51 -3.37 12.06
N LEU A 120 8.19 -2.38 11.49
CA LEU A 120 9.36 -2.59 10.65
C LEU A 120 10.65 -2.38 11.44
N VAL A 121 11.69 -3.13 11.10
CA VAL A 121 13.02 -3.00 11.69
C VAL A 121 14.05 -2.85 10.57
N ALA A 122 15.11 -2.09 10.83
CA ALA A 122 16.23 -2.01 9.90
C ALA A 122 16.76 -3.43 9.65
N SER A 123 16.91 -3.80 8.37
CA SER A 123 17.52 -5.08 8.03
C SER A 123 18.95 -5.09 8.56
N ALA A 124 19.24 -6.03 9.45
CA ALA A 124 20.59 -6.21 9.97
C ALA A 124 21.43 -6.86 8.87
N GLY A 125 22.18 -6.05 8.13
CA GLY A 125 23.20 -6.52 7.19
C GLY A 125 24.37 -7.21 7.88
#